data_AF-A0A512DBH3-F1
#
_entry.id   AF-A0A512DBH3-F1
#
_cell.length_a   1.000
_cell.length_b   1.000
_cell.length_c   1.000
_cell.angle_alpha   90.00
_cell.angle_beta   90.00
_cell.angle_gamma   90.00
#
_symmetry.space_group_name_H-M   'P 1'
#
loop_
_entity.id
_entity.type
_entity.pdbx_description
1 polymer ?
#
loop_
_entity_poly.entity_id
_entity_poly.type
_entity_poly.pdbx_seq_one_letter_code
_entity_poly.pdbx_strand_id
1 'polypeptide(L)'
;MSQPTPRPSPPGGSTEAAGPAPARPARTPWTTRTWVVLALVGAVGGLLSGAFGVGGGIIMVPLLLTFAGMDQRRAATTSLAAIIPTAVAGGATYLANGEIDVPVAALVAFGGIVGSYVGARVLRRISLGWLRWSFVALLLGVAARLLLIAPERGVEVDIDARVALALVGTGLVMGVASGLFGIGGGVFLVPILISVFGASDLSAKGTSLLVVLATSVVGTVTNLRGGMVDLRAGAVVGLAATLTSFAGVALAFALPPRLSGVLFAVLLVFSAVQIALRARRARRAA
;
A
#
# COMPACT_ATOMS: atom_id res chain seq x y z
N MET A 1 59.89 -59.19 -6.85
CA MET A 1 58.58 -59.06 -7.52
C MET A 1 57.54 -58.69 -6.47
N SER A 2 57.36 -57.39 -6.23
CA SER A 2 56.42 -56.82 -5.26
C SER A 2 55.18 -56.32 -6.00
N GLN A 3 54.04 -57.00 -5.81
CA GLN A 3 52.73 -56.58 -6.32
C GLN A 3 52.29 -55.28 -5.60
N PRO A 4 51.75 -54.26 -6.30
CA PRO A 4 51.18 -53.09 -5.65
C PRO A 4 49.79 -53.39 -5.10
N THR A 5 49.50 -52.85 -3.90
CA THR A 5 48.20 -52.95 -3.22
C THR A 5 47.10 -52.17 -3.96
N PRO A 6 45.83 -52.64 -3.96
CA PRO A 6 44.73 -51.92 -4.60
C PRO A 6 44.36 -50.66 -3.80
N ARG A 7 44.10 -49.54 -4.49
CA ARG A 7 43.58 -48.31 -3.88
C ARG A 7 42.14 -48.50 -3.40
N PRO A 8 41.72 -47.91 -2.27
CA PRO A 8 40.34 -47.93 -1.83
C PRO A 8 39.44 -47.10 -2.79
N SER A 9 38.26 -47.63 -3.09
CA SER A 9 37.24 -46.97 -3.89
C SER A 9 36.69 -45.72 -3.18
N PRO A 10 36.38 -44.62 -3.89
CA PRO A 10 35.75 -43.46 -3.27
C PRO A 10 34.35 -43.83 -2.75
N PRO A 11 33.90 -43.25 -1.63
CA PRO A 11 32.59 -43.52 -1.08
C PRO A 11 31.50 -43.09 -2.08
N GLY A 12 30.57 -44.00 -2.36
CA GLY A 12 29.38 -43.75 -3.16
C GLY A 12 28.48 -42.73 -2.49
N GLY A 13 28.72 -41.44 -2.77
CA GLY A 13 27.78 -40.37 -2.54
C GLY A 13 26.81 -40.34 -3.71
N SER A 14 25.64 -40.94 -3.52
CA SER A 14 24.48 -40.78 -4.40
C SER A 14 24.34 -39.33 -4.84
N THR A 15 24.46 -39.09 -6.14
CA THR A 15 23.98 -37.87 -6.77
C THR A 15 22.46 -37.91 -6.60
N GLU A 16 21.97 -37.43 -5.46
CA GLU A 16 20.56 -37.17 -5.24
C GLU A 16 20.21 -36.05 -6.22
N ALA A 17 19.83 -36.47 -7.43
CA ALA A 17 19.36 -35.60 -8.47
C ALA A 17 18.24 -34.78 -7.84
N ALA A 18 18.49 -33.48 -7.68
CA ALA A 18 17.53 -32.53 -7.16
C ALA A 18 16.20 -32.80 -7.89
N GLY A 19 15.20 -33.28 -7.13
CA GLY A 19 13.91 -33.62 -7.69
C GLY A 19 13.37 -32.45 -8.52
N PRO A 20 12.59 -32.73 -9.58
CA PRO A 20 12.10 -31.69 -10.48
C PRO A 20 11.47 -30.56 -9.65
N ALA A 21 11.97 -29.34 -9.86
CA ALA A 21 11.48 -28.16 -9.18
C ALA A 21 9.94 -28.15 -9.24
N PRO A 22 9.23 -27.86 -8.13
CA PRO A 22 7.78 -27.93 -8.10
C PRO A 22 7.20 -27.12 -9.25
N ALA A 23 6.38 -27.78 -10.08
CA ALA A 23 5.78 -27.19 -11.25
C ALA A 23 5.09 -25.87 -10.87
N ARG A 24 5.42 -24.78 -11.57
CA ARG A 24 4.76 -23.48 -11.36
C ARG A 24 3.25 -23.70 -11.52
N PRO A 25 2.41 -23.30 -10.54
CA PRO A 25 0.97 -23.50 -10.64
C PRO A 25 0.46 -22.87 -11.93
N ALA A 26 -0.29 -23.66 -12.71
CA ALA A 26 -0.85 -23.24 -13.98
C ALA A 26 -1.61 -21.93 -13.79
N ARG A 27 -1.25 -20.89 -14.54
CA ARG A 27 -1.98 -19.63 -14.54
C ARG A 27 -3.36 -19.91 -15.14
N THR A 28 -4.41 -19.90 -14.31
CA THR A 28 -5.78 -19.95 -14.84
C THR A 28 -5.97 -18.76 -15.79
N PRO A 29 -6.41 -19.00 -17.04
CA PRO A 29 -6.59 -17.93 -17.99
C PRO A 29 -7.67 -16.96 -17.49
N TRP A 30 -7.37 -15.66 -17.55
CA TRP A 30 -8.29 -14.60 -17.14
C TRP A 30 -9.54 -14.64 -18.02
N THR A 31 -10.71 -14.88 -17.40
CA THR A 31 -12.00 -14.82 -18.10
C THR A 31 -12.44 -13.37 -18.32
N THR A 32 -13.33 -13.13 -19.27
CA THR A 32 -13.93 -11.81 -19.52
C THR A 32 -14.52 -11.20 -18.24
N ARG A 33 -15.19 -12.03 -17.42
CA ARG A 33 -15.73 -11.62 -16.11
C ARG A 33 -14.62 -11.09 -15.19
N THR A 34 -13.47 -11.74 -15.17
CA THR A 34 -12.36 -11.32 -14.32
C THR A 34 -11.79 -9.97 -14.76
N TRP A 35 -11.68 -9.71 -16.06
CA TRP A 35 -11.26 -8.39 -16.57
C TRP A 35 -12.20 -7.26 -16.18
N VAL A 36 -13.52 -7.50 -16.26
CA VAL A 36 -14.53 -6.55 -15.80
C VAL A 36 -14.39 -6.27 -14.31
N VAL A 37 -14.20 -7.32 -13.50
CA VAL A 37 -13.96 -7.17 -12.06
C VAL A 37 -12.71 -6.32 -11.81
N LEU A 38 -11.59 -6.58 -12.47
CA LEU A 38 -10.37 -5.79 -12.32
C LEU A 38 -10.59 -4.31 -12.64
N ALA A 39 -11.30 -4.02 -13.73
CA ALA A 39 -11.64 -2.65 -14.11
C ALA A 39 -12.53 -1.96 -13.06
N LEU A 40 -13.54 -2.64 -12.53
CA LEU A 40 -14.41 -2.10 -11.47
C LEU A 40 -13.65 -1.85 -10.16
N VAL A 41 -12.76 -2.77 -9.78
CA VAL A 41 -11.90 -2.59 -8.61
C VAL A 41 -10.97 -1.39 -8.80
N GLY A 42 -10.41 -1.24 -10.00
CA GLY A 42 -9.64 -0.07 -10.39
C GLY A 42 -10.46 1.21 -10.27
N ALA A 43 -11.65 1.25 -10.86
CA ALA A 43 -12.55 2.40 -10.86
C ALA A 43 -12.91 2.87 -9.44
N VAL A 44 -13.32 1.94 -8.56
CA VAL A 44 -13.63 2.27 -7.16
C VAL A 44 -12.37 2.73 -6.41
N GLY A 45 -11.27 2.02 -6.60
CA GLY A 45 -10.00 2.35 -5.94
C GLY A 45 -9.44 3.70 -6.39
N GLY A 46 -9.57 4.04 -7.67
CA GLY A 46 -9.13 5.31 -8.25
C GLY A 46 -9.95 6.49 -7.76
N LEU A 47 -11.28 6.37 -7.77
CA LEU A 47 -12.19 7.39 -7.23
C LEU A 47 -11.84 7.70 -5.76
N LEU A 48 -11.68 6.67 -4.92
CA LEU A 48 -11.33 6.83 -3.51
C LEU A 48 -9.88 7.32 -3.31
N SER A 49 -8.95 6.88 -4.15
CA SER A 49 -7.56 7.34 -4.15
C SER A 49 -7.48 8.84 -4.44
N GLY A 50 -8.17 9.32 -5.46
CA GLY A 50 -8.23 10.75 -5.80
C GLY A 50 -8.94 11.59 -4.75
N ALA A 51 -10.07 11.10 -4.22
CA ALA A 51 -10.89 11.83 -3.25
C ALA A 51 -10.20 12.04 -1.89
N PHE A 52 -9.40 11.05 -1.48
CA PHE A 52 -8.88 10.99 -0.11
C PHE A 52 -7.36 10.82 -0.02
N GLY A 53 -6.62 10.82 -1.13
CA GLY A 53 -5.14 10.76 -1.12
C GLY A 53 -4.56 9.45 -0.58
N VAL A 54 -5.36 8.38 -0.56
CA VAL A 54 -5.09 7.14 0.18
C VAL A 54 -4.28 6.11 -0.61
N GLY A 55 -4.22 6.27 -1.92
CA GLY A 55 -3.68 5.27 -2.83
C GLY A 55 -4.63 4.10 -3.13
N GLY A 56 -5.87 4.05 -2.62
CA GLY A 56 -6.87 3.03 -3.00
C GLY A 56 -6.58 1.58 -2.60
N GLY A 57 -5.36 1.21 -2.21
CA GLY A 57 -4.96 -0.18 -1.94
C GLY A 57 -5.73 -0.86 -0.81
N ILE A 58 -6.21 -0.10 0.18
CA ILE A 58 -7.06 -0.66 1.26
C ILE A 58 -8.39 -1.23 0.76
N ILE A 59 -8.90 -0.70 -0.34
CA ILE A 59 -10.10 -1.15 -1.03
C ILE A 59 -9.75 -2.07 -2.21
N MET A 60 -8.66 -1.81 -2.94
CA MET A 60 -8.29 -2.68 -4.06
C MET A 60 -7.92 -4.08 -3.58
N VAL A 61 -7.10 -4.21 -2.54
CA VAL A 61 -6.67 -5.51 -2.02
C VAL A 61 -7.86 -6.42 -1.65
N PRO A 62 -8.81 -6.07 -0.75
CA PRO A 62 -9.95 -6.95 -0.45
C PRO A 62 -10.75 -7.33 -1.68
N LEU A 63 -11.00 -6.40 -2.60
CA LEU A 63 -11.83 -6.67 -3.76
C LEU A 63 -11.12 -7.63 -4.72
N LEU A 64 -9.80 -7.52 -4.87
CA LEU A 64 -8.99 -8.48 -5.62
C LEU A 64 -8.99 -9.87 -4.97
N LEU A 65 -8.96 -9.96 -3.63
CA LEU A 65 -9.10 -11.24 -2.95
C LEU A 65 -10.48 -11.86 -3.17
N THR A 66 -11.54 -11.09 -2.95
CA THR A 66 -12.92 -11.63 -2.91
C THR A 66 -13.50 -11.86 -4.29
N PHE A 67 -13.21 -10.99 -5.26
CA PHE A 67 -13.85 -11.03 -6.57
C PHE A 67 -12.92 -11.49 -7.69
N ALA A 68 -11.60 -11.23 -7.59
CA ALA A 68 -10.63 -11.72 -8.58
C ALA A 68 -9.96 -13.04 -8.15
N GLY A 69 -10.27 -13.56 -6.96
CA GLY A 69 -9.75 -14.83 -6.46
C GLY A 69 -8.23 -14.85 -6.26
N MET A 70 -7.61 -13.67 -6.14
CA MET A 70 -6.17 -13.57 -5.90
C MET A 70 -5.84 -13.98 -4.45
N ASP A 71 -4.68 -14.60 -4.24
CA ASP A 71 -4.12 -14.76 -2.91
C ASP A 71 -3.71 -13.41 -2.31
N GLN A 72 -3.64 -13.35 -0.98
CA GLN A 72 -3.34 -12.12 -0.24
C GLN A 72 -2.07 -11.42 -0.73
N ARG A 73 -1.00 -12.16 -1.01
CA ARG A 73 0.29 -11.58 -1.37
C ARG A 73 0.28 -11.06 -2.81
N ARG A 74 -0.27 -11.82 -3.78
CA ARG A 74 -0.43 -11.31 -5.15
C ARG A 74 -1.35 -10.11 -5.22
N ALA A 75 -2.49 -10.12 -4.52
CA ALA A 75 -3.41 -8.98 -4.52
C ALA A 75 -2.74 -7.71 -3.99
N ALA A 76 -2.02 -7.82 -2.86
CA ALA A 76 -1.25 -6.74 -2.27
C ALA A 76 -0.22 -6.18 -3.26
N THR A 77 0.65 -7.03 -3.82
CA THR A 77 1.71 -6.58 -4.73
C THR A 77 1.20 -6.10 -6.09
N THR A 78 0.07 -6.65 -6.56
CA THR A 78 -0.61 -6.18 -7.78
C THR A 78 -1.25 -4.82 -7.56
N SER A 79 -1.82 -4.58 -6.39
CA SER A 79 -2.35 -3.26 -6.06
C SER A 79 -1.25 -2.20 -6.02
N LEU A 80 -0.08 -2.45 -5.41
CA LEU A 80 1.04 -1.50 -5.46
C LEU A 80 1.40 -1.06 -6.89
N ALA A 81 1.39 -1.99 -7.86
CA ALA A 81 1.64 -1.65 -9.26
C ALA A 81 0.52 -0.80 -9.85
N ALA A 82 -0.74 -1.12 -9.54
CA ALA A 82 -1.91 -0.35 -9.98
C ALA A 82 -1.97 1.06 -9.37
N ILE A 83 -1.39 1.26 -8.18
CA ILE A 83 -1.38 2.53 -7.45
C ILE A 83 -0.47 3.56 -8.14
N ILE A 84 0.62 3.13 -8.77
CA ILE A 84 1.58 4.03 -9.41
C ILE A 84 0.92 5.00 -10.40
N PRO A 85 0.20 4.56 -11.45
CA PRO A 85 -0.37 5.48 -12.43
C PRO A 85 -1.48 6.37 -11.85
N THR A 86 -2.30 5.86 -10.92
CA THR A 86 -3.32 6.69 -10.25
C THR A 86 -2.72 7.72 -9.31
N ALA A 87 -1.62 7.39 -8.61
CA ALA A 87 -0.93 8.34 -7.74
C ALA A 87 -0.22 9.44 -8.55
N VAL A 88 0.32 9.12 -9.73
CA VAL A 88 0.82 10.12 -10.68
C VAL A 88 -0.30 11.05 -11.13
N ALA A 89 -1.42 10.51 -11.61
CA ALA A 89 -2.52 11.33 -12.13
C ALA A 89 -3.18 12.20 -11.04
N GLY A 90 -3.50 11.60 -9.90
CA GLY A 90 -4.05 12.34 -8.75
C GLY A 90 -3.06 13.37 -8.21
N GLY A 91 -1.80 12.96 -7.99
CA GLY A 91 -0.74 13.83 -7.50
C GLY A 91 -0.45 14.99 -8.44
N ALA A 92 -0.41 14.77 -9.76
CA ALA A 92 -0.26 15.85 -10.74
C ALA A 92 -1.41 16.86 -10.66
N THR A 93 -2.64 16.39 -10.43
CA THR A 93 -3.81 17.27 -10.28
C THR A 93 -3.73 18.10 -8.99
N TYR A 94 -3.39 17.50 -7.86
CA TYR A 94 -3.18 18.26 -6.60
C TYR A 94 -2.01 19.23 -6.71
N LEU A 95 -0.91 18.84 -7.37
CA LEU A 95 0.26 19.70 -7.59
C LEU A 95 -0.12 20.93 -8.44
N ALA A 96 -0.89 20.72 -9.51
CA ALA A 96 -1.36 21.80 -10.38
C ALA A 96 -2.28 22.79 -9.65
N ASN A 97 -2.91 22.36 -8.55
CA ASN A 97 -3.74 23.23 -7.70
C ASN A 97 -2.98 23.81 -6.48
N GLY A 98 -1.67 23.57 -6.36
CA GLY A 98 -0.88 24.06 -5.22
C GLY A 98 -1.14 23.34 -3.89
N GLU A 99 -1.82 22.19 -3.92
CA GLU A 99 -2.25 21.44 -2.73
C GLU A 99 -1.27 20.31 -2.39
N ILE A 100 0.04 20.55 -2.57
CA ILE A 100 1.10 19.61 -2.21
C ILE A 100 2.20 20.35 -1.48
N ASP A 101 2.47 19.92 -0.25
CA ASP A 101 3.64 20.34 0.51
C ASP A 101 4.82 19.46 0.11
N VAL A 102 5.64 19.96 -0.84
CA VAL A 102 6.77 19.22 -1.40
C VAL A 102 7.85 18.92 -0.35
N PRO A 103 8.24 19.85 0.54
CA PRO A 103 9.15 19.53 1.65
C PRO A 103 8.66 18.39 2.56
N VAL A 104 7.40 18.44 3.00
CA VAL A 104 6.80 17.39 3.81
C VAL A 104 6.76 16.07 3.02
N ALA A 105 6.33 16.11 1.76
CA ALA A 105 6.31 14.93 0.89
C ALA A 105 7.71 14.30 0.77
N ALA A 106 8.76 15.10 0.58
CA ALA A 106 10.12 14.62 0.43
C ALA A 106 10.65 13.93 1.70
N LEU A 107 10.44 14.53 2.87
CA LEU A 107 10.87 13.98 4.16
C LEU A 107 10.15 12.66 4.47
N VAL A 108 8.82 12.63 4.31
CA VAL A 108 8.04 11.42 4.53
C VAL A 108 8.35 10.36 3.47
N ALA A 109 8.52 10.74 2.20
CA ALA A 109 8.89 9.82 1.14
C ALA A 109 10.26 9.19 1.38
N PHE A 110 11.24 9.94 1.86
CA PHE A 110 12.56 9.41 2.21
C PHE A 110 12.45 8.29 3.25
N GLY A 111 11.78 8.56 4.38
CA GLY A 111 11.51 7.53 5.38
C GLY A 111 10.70 6.36 4.80
N GLY A 112 9.67 6.66 4.01
CA GLY A 112 8.78 5.70 3.37
C GLY A 112 9.49 4.75 2.41
N ILE A 113 10.42 5.24 1.61
CA ILE A 113 11.22 4.45 0.68
C ILE A 113 12.05 3.42 1.45
N VAL A 114 12.78 3.87 2.48
CA VAL A 114 13.59 3.01 3.34
C VAL A 114 12.69 1.99 4.04
N GLY A 115 11.57 2.44 4.61
CA GLY A 115 10.62 1.59 5.30
C GLY A 115 9.97 0.56 4.39
N SER A 116 9.57 0.94 3.18
CA SER A 116 8.92 0.06 2.19
C SER A 116 9.86 -1.05 1.75
N TYR A 117 11.11 -0.71 1.50
CA TYR A 117 12.14 -1.68 1.18
C TYR A 117 12.40 -2.67 2.34
N VAL A 118 12.54 -2.17 3.57
CA VAL A 118 12.72 -3.01 4.75
C VAL A 118 11.49 -3.90 4.99
N GLY A 119 10.29 -3.33 4.97
CA GLY A 119 9.02 -4.04 5.16
C GLY A 119 8.80 -5.15 4.12
N ALA A 120 9.12 -4.89 2.85
CA ALA A 120 9.01 -5.89 1.80
C ALA A 120 9.96 -7.09 1.99
N ARG A 121 11.11 -6.90 2.65
CA ARG A 121 12.09 -7.97 2.94
C ARG A 121 11.87 -8.67 4.28
N VAL A 122 11.42 -7.94 5.29
CA VAL A 122 11.34 -8.41 6.69
C VAL A 122 10.05 -9.18 6.98
N LEU A 123 9.27 -9.55 5.95
CA LEU A 123 7.99 -10.26 6.05
C LEU A 123 8.00 -11.52 6.95
N ARG A 124 9.17 -12.11 7.26
CA ARG A 124 9.29 -13.37 8.01
C ARG A 124 9.58 -13.24 9.51
N ARG A 125 9.87 -12.06 10.07
CA ARG A 125 10.38 -11.96 11.47
C ARG A 125 9.63 -11.04 12.43
N ILE A 126 8.66 -10.26 11.98
CA ILE A 126 7.91 -9.34 12.87
C ILE A 126 6.59 -9.99 13.29
N SER A 127 6.26 -9.90 14.58
CA SER A 127 4.93 -10.27 15.07
C SER A 127 3.92 -9.19 14.66
N LEU A 128 3.22 -9.42 13.54
CA LEU A 128 2.24 -8.48 12.96
C LEU A 128 1.05 -8.16 13.87
N GLY A 129 0.88 -8.86 15.00
CA GLY A 129 -0.25 -8.70 15.90
C GLY A 129 -0.34 -7.31 16.52
N TRP A 130 0.73 -6.85 17.17
CA TRP A 130 0.76 -5.55 17.87
C TRP A 130 0.66 -4.39 16.90
N LEU A 131 1.50 -4.36 15.87
CA LEU A 131 1.52 -3.29 14.87
C LEU A 131 0.15 -3.10 14.20
N ARG A 132 -0.53 -4.20 13.86
CA ARG A 132 -1.87 -4.17 13.29
C ARG A 132 -2.90 -3.55 14.23
N TRP A 133 -2.88 -3.89 15.52
CA TRP A 133 -3.84 -3.34 16.48
C TRP A 133 -3.54 -1.88 16.82
N SER A 134 -2.26 -1.48 16.87
CA SER A 134 -1.87 -0.07 16.97
C SER A 134 -2.41 0.74 15.79
N PHE A 135 -2.36 0.19 14.56
CA PHE A 135 -2.96 0.83 13.39
C PHE A 135 -4.49 0.93 13.47
N VAL A 136 -5.17 -0.14 13.89
CA VAL A 136 -6.63 -0.09 14.10
C VAL A 136 -6.99 1.00 15.11
N ALA A 137 -6.27 1.08 16.23
CA ALA A 137 -6.49 2.11 17.24
C ALA A 137 -6.25 3.53 16.68
N LEU A 138 -5.17 3.74 15.91
CA LEU A 138 -4.88 5.01 15.26
C LEU A 138 -5.98 5.41 14.27
N LEU A 139 -6.44 4.48 13.41
CA LEU A 139 -7.50 4.75 12.44
C LEU A 139 -8.81 5.16 13.13
N LEU A 140 -9.19 4.47 14.20
CA LEU A 140 -10.40 4.80 14.96
C LEU A 140 -10.26 6.12 15.71
N GLY A 141 -9.09 6.39 16.29
CA GLY A 141 -8.81 7.67 16.96
C GLY A 141 -8.92 8.85 16.00
N VAL A 142 -8.37 8.73 14.79
CA VAL A 142 -8.47 9.81 13.80
C VAL A 142 -9.88 9.90 13.21
N ALA A 143 -10.56 8.78 12.97
CA ALA A 143 -11.98 8.81 12.58
C ALA A 143 -12.82 9.56 13.60
N ALA A 144 -12.65 9.29 14.90
CA ALA A 144 -13.32 10.04 15.97
C ALA A 144 -12.95 11.52 15.94
N ARG A 145 -11.66 11.87 15.80
CA ARG A 145 -11.22 13.27 15.71
C ARG A 145 -11.88 14.00 14.53
N LEU A 146 -11.94 13.39 13.35
CA LEU A 146 -12.55 14.00 12.16
C LEU A 146 -14.07 14.17 12.29
N LEU A 147 -14.74 13.35 13.11
CA LEU A 147 -16.16 13.51 13.42
C LEU A 147 -16.42 14.62 14.44
N LEU A 148 -15.45 14.89 15.32
CA LEU A 148 -15.56 15.89 16.39
C LEU A 148 -15.05 17.28 15.97
N ILE A 149 -14.02 17.34 15.12
CA ILE A 149 -13.31 18.55 14.72
C ILE A 149 -13.27 18.62 13.19
N ALA A 150 -13.85 19.68 12.63
CA ALA A 150 -13.83 19.90 11.19
C ALA A 150 -12.39 20.22 10.72
N PRO A 151 -11.90 19.60 9.61
CA PRO A 151 -10.59 19.92 9.07
C PRO A 151 -10.47 21.38 8.62
N GLU A 152 -9.36 22.02 8.98
CA GLU A 152 -9.03 23.37 8.54
C GLU A 152 -8.36 23.33 7.14
N ARG A 153 -8.50 24.42 6.37
CA ARG A 153 -7.87 24.62 5.05
C ARG A 153 -6.86 25.75 5.13
N GLY A 154 -5.69 25.60 4.49
CA GLY A 154 -4.68 26.66 4.40
C GLY A 154 -3.67 26.72 5.56
N VAL A 155 -3.59 25.70 6.41
CA VAL A 155 -2.51 25.58 7.41
C VAL A 155 -1.32 24.87 6.78
N GLU A 156 -0.19 25.56 6.70
CA GLU A 156 1.11 25.02 6.29
C GLU A 156 1.82 24.38 7.49
N VAL A 157 2.60 23.33 7.24
CA VAL A 157 3.37 22.65 8.29
C VAL A 157 4.67 23.43 8.53
N ASP A 158 4.85 23.98 9.72
CA ASP A 158 6.12 24.62 10.07
C ASP A 158 7.20 23.56 10.35
N ILE A 159 8.28 23.57 9.56
CA ILE A 159 9.30 22.53 9.57
C ILE A 159 10.49 22.97 10.41
N ASP A 160 10.47 22.60 11.69
CA ASP A 160 11.66 22.59 12.54
C ASP A 160 12.35 21.20 12.51
N ALA A 161 13.60 21.10 12.99
CA ALA A 161 14.39 19.88 13.02
C ALA A 161 13.67 18.70 13.71
N ARG A 162 12.90 18.98 14.79
CA ARG A 162 12.10 17.98 15.49
C ARG A 162 10.96 17.45 14.62
N VAL A 163 10.26 18.35 13.92
CA VAL A 163 9.15 18.02 13.02
C VAL A 163 9.68 17.24 11.83
N ALA A 164 10.80 17.65 11.23
CA ALA A 164 11.44 16.95 10.13
C ALA A 164 11.82 15.51 10.51
N LEU A 165 12.41 15.31 11.70
CA LEU A 165 12.72 13.97 12.21
C LEU A 165 11.45 13.13 12.41
N ALA A 166 10.39 13.72 12.96
CA ALA A 166 9.10 13.05 13.14
C ALA A 166 8.42 12.68 11.80
N LEU A 167 8.55 13.51 10.77
CA LEU A 167 8.05 13.24 9.41
C LEU A 167 8.81 12.08 8.76
N VAL A 168 10.15 12.05 8.87
CA VAL A 168 10.96 10.92 8.40
C VAL A 168 10.60 9.64 9.16
N GLY A 169 10.44 9.71 10.48
CA GLY A 169 10.03 8.57 11.31
C GLY A 169 8.63 8.06 10.94
N THR A 170 7.68 8.97 10.70
CA THR A 170 6.34 8.65 10.20
C THR A 170 6.45 7.94 8.85
N GLY A 171 7.21 8.51 7.92
CA GLY A 171 7.53 7.90 6.64
C GLY A 171 8.04 6.48 6.80
N LEU A 172 9.03 6.25 7.67
CA LEU A 172 9.61 4.94 7.92
C LEU A 172 8.57 3.92 8.39
N VAL A 173 7.78 4.26 9.40
CA VAL A 173 6.72 3.38 9.93
C VAL A 173 5.69 3.06 8.85
N MET A 174 5.29 4.06 8.05
CA MET A 174 4.30 3.86 6.99
C MET A 174 4.86 3.14 5.78
N GLY A 175 6.13 3.32 5.47
CA GLY A 175 6.87 2.53 4.51
C GLY A 175 6.86 1.05 4.92
N VAL A 176 7.23 0.75 6.16
CA VAL A 176 7.24 -0.64 6.67
C VAL A 176 5.85 -1.25 6.56
N ALA A 177 4.81 -0.54 6.99
CA ALA A 177 3.43 -0.99 6.84
C ALA A 177 3.04 -1.22 5.38
N SER A 178 3.38 -0.29 4.49
CA SER A 178 3.14 -0.39 3.04
C SER A 178 3.82 -1.62 2.44
N GLY A 179 5.09 -1.86 2.75
CA GLY A 179 5.85 -3.01 2.27
C GLY A 179 5.34 -4.35 2.80
N LEU A 180 4.80 -4.38 4.02
CA LEU A 180 4.23 -5.57 4.65
C LEU A 180 2.82 -5.91 4.14
N PHE A 181 1.94 -4.91 4.07
CA PHE A 181 0.53 -5.10 3.75
C PHE A 181 0.20 -4.89 2.26
N GLY A 182 1.10 -4.24 1.51
CA GLY A 182 0.94 -3.87 0.11
C GLY A 182 -0.27 -3.00 -0.20
N ILE A 183 -0.79 -2.27 0.80
CA ILE A 183 -1.98 -1.41 0.69
C ILE A 183 -1.66 0.03 0.27
N GLY A 184 -0.37 0.39 0.13
CA GLY A 184 0.05 1.78 -0.03
C GLY A 184 -0.13 2.55 1.29
N GLY A 185 0.94 3.16 1.82
CA GLY A 185 0.93 3.77 3.16
C GLY A 185 -0.03 4.96 3.36
N GLY A 186 -0.71 5.41 2.31
CA GLY A 186 -1.51 6.65 2.27
C GLY A 186 -2.73 6.66 3.20
N VAL A 187 -3.29 5.49 3.53
CA VAL A 187 -4.40 5.33 4.50
C VAL A 187 -4.10 5.98 5.83
N PHE A 188 -2.87 5.86 6.24
CA PHE A 188 -2.42 6.31 7.54
C PHE A 188 -1.75 7.68 7.44
N LEU A 189 -1.16 7.99 6.30
CA LEU A 189 -0.42 9.24 6.17
C LEU A 189 -1.32 10.47 6.20
N VAL A 190 -2.41 10.49 5.43
CA VAL A 190 -3.37 11.61 5.44
C VAL A 190 -3.86 11.94 6.85
N PRO A 191 -4.38 10.98 7.65
CA PRO A 191 -4.85 11.29 8.98
C PRO A 191 -3.72 11.75 9.92
N ILE A 192 -2.51 11.18 9.80
CA ILE A 192 -1.35 11.61 10.60
C ILE A 192 -0.94 13.04 10.25
N LEU A 193 -0.89 13.41 8.97
CA LEU A 193 -0.56 14.77 8.54
C LEU A 193 -1.57 15.79 9.11
N ILE A 194 -2.86 15.48 9.05
CA ILE A 194 -3.92 16.36 9.57
C ILE A 194 -3.92 16.42 11.11
N SER A 195 -3.71 15.28 11.79
CA SER A 195 -3.87 15.20 13.24
C SER A 195 -2.66 15.51 14.07
N VAL A 196 -1.48 15.16 13.58
CA VAL A 196 -0.21 15.31 14.30
C VAL A 196 0.53 16.55 13.82
N PHE A 197 0.53 16.79 12.51
CA PHE A 197 1.32 17.87 11.89
C PHE A 197 0.49 19.10 11.51
N GLY A 198 -0.83 19.06 11.70
CA GLY A 198 -1.72 20.19 11.43
C GLY A 198 -1.89 20.54 9.95
N ALA A 199 -1.53 19.64 9.04
CA ALA A 199 -1.67 19.88 7.62
C ALA A 199 -3.14 20.06 7.23
N SER A 200 -3.39 20.96 6.28
CA SER A 200 -4.73 21.13 5.71
C SER A 200 -5.23 19.86 5.00
N ASP A 201 -6.56 19.70 4.91
CA ASP A 201 -7.19 18.49 4.33
C ASP A 201 -6.71 18.19 2.91
N LEU A 202 -6.72 19.19 2.02
CA LEU A 202 -6.33 19.02 0.61
C LEU A 202 -4.82 18.83 0.47
N SER A 203 -4.00 19.64 1.16
CA SER A 203 -2.55 19.45 1.19
C SER A 203 -2.14 18.08 1.70
N ALA A 204 -2.76 17.57 2.77
CA ALA A 204 -2.47 16.24 3.30
C ALA A 204 -2.77 15.12 2.27
N LYS A 205 -3.89 15.23 1.54
CA LYS A 205 -4.26 14.27 0.48
C LYS A 205 -3.28 14.31 -0.69
N GLY A 206 -2.95 15.49 -1.18
CA GLY A 206 -2.01 15.67 -2.29
C GLY A 206 -0.59 15.21 -1.94
N THR A 207 -0.08 15.66 -0.79
CA THR A 207 1.22 15.26 -0.21
C THR A 207 1.30 13.74 -0.06
N SER A 208 0.23 13.10 0.42
CA SER A 208 0.18 11.65 0.57
C SER A 208 0.28 10.91 -0.76
N LEU A 209 -0.31 11.42 -1.85
CA LEU A 209 -0.21 10.75 -3.16
C LEU A 209 1.23 10.70 -3.68
N LEU A 210 2.05 11.72 -3.44
CA LEU A 210 3.48 11.68 -3.79
C LEU A 210 4.25 10.63 -2.97
N VAL A 211 3.98 10.57 -1.66
CA VAL A 211 4.61 9.57 -0.80
C VAL A 211 4.16 8.16 -1.19
N VAL A 212 2.87 7.97 -1.47
CA VAL A 212 2.32 6.70 -1.94
C VAL A 212 2.94 6.29 -3.27
N LEU A 213 3.12 7.23 -4.20
CA LEU A 213 3.81 6.97 -5.47
C LEU A 213 5.21 6.42 -5.21
N ALA A 214 6.03 7.13 -4.43
CA ALA A 214 7.40 6.73 -4.13
C ALA A 214 7.47 5.35 -3.45
N THR A 215 6.65 5.14 -2.42
CA THR A 215 6.62 3.86 -1.69
C THR A 215 6.06 2.70 -2.51
N SER A 216 5.13 2.95 -3.42
CA SER A 216 4.53 1.94 -4.31
C SER A 216 5.47 1.54 -5.43
N VAL A 217 6.27 2.47 -5.97
CA VAL A 217 7.35 2.15 -6.92
C VAL A 217 8.36 1.21 -6.25
N VAL A 218 8.88 1.58 -5.08
CA VAL A 218 9.85 0.75 -4.34
C VAL A 218 9.27 -0.61 -3.97
N GLY A 219 8.02 -0.63 -3.47
CA GLY A 219 7.33 -1.87 -3.10
C GLY A 219 7.08 -2.78 -4.31
N THR A 220 6.67 -2.22 -5.45
CA THR A 220 6.46 -2.96 -6.70
C THR A 220 7.77 -3.54 -7.21
N VAL A 221 8.82 -2.72 -7.34
CA VAL A 221 10.15 -3.17 -7.81
C VAL A 221 10.73 -4.26 -6.92
N THR A 222 10.59 -4.13 -5.60
CA THR A 222 11.11 -5.13 -4.65
C THR A 222 10.36 -6.47 -4.79
N ASN A 223 9.06 -6.43 -5.06
CA ASN A 223 8.24 -7.64 -5.19
C ASN A 223 8.22 -8.24 -6.61
N LEU A 224 8.62 -7.47 -7.64
CA LEU A 224 8.73 -7.97 -9.02
C LEU A 224 9.70 -9.14 -9.13
N ARG A 225 10.83 -9.07 -8.41
CA ARG A 225 11.85 -10.15 -8.38
C ARG A 225 11.31 -11.47 -7.81
N GLY A 226 10.25 -11.42 -6.99
CA GLY A 226 9.60 -12.60 -6.43
C GLY A 226 8.54 -13.24 -7.33
N GLY A 227 8.26 -12.68 -8.52
CA GLY A 227 7.19 -13.19 -9.41
C GLY A 227 5.78 -13.05 -8.82
N MET A 228 5.62 -12.21 -7.80
CA MET A 228 4.37 -12.03 -7.05
C MET A 228 3.43 -11.00 -7.68
N VAL A 229 3.96 -10.09 -8.49
CA VAL A 229 3.20 -9.01 -9.12
C VAL A 229 2.56 -9.52 -10.40
N ASP A 230 1.23 -9.44 -10.51
CA ASP A 230 0.55 -9.63 -11.78
C ASP A 230 0.47 -8.29 -12.52
N LEU A 231 1.45 -8.02 -13.38
CA LEU A 231 1.53 -6.76 -14.13
C LEU A 231 0.36 -6.55 -15.08
N ARG A 232 -0.26 -7.62 -15.61
CA ARG A 232 -1.41 -7.48 -16.52
C ARG A 232 -2.65 -7.05 -15.76
N ALA A 233 -2.93 -7.72 -14.64
CA ALA A 233 -4.02 -7.32 -13.78
C ALA A 233 -3.78 -5.92 -13.19
N GLY A 234 -2.55 -5.63 -12.75
CA GLY A 234 -2.14 -4.33 -12.25
C GLY A 234 -2.31 -3.20 -13.27
N ALA A 235 -2.00 -3.46 -14.54
CA ALA A 235 -2.22 -2.49 -15.62
C ALA A 235 -3.70 -2.16 -15.82
N VAL A 236 -4.58 -3.17 -15.85
CA VAL A 236 -6.03 -2.94 -16.02
C VAL A 236 -6.63 -2.20 -14.82
N VAL A 237 -6.30 -2.64 -13.61
CA VAL A 237 -6.74 -1.95 -12.38
C VAL A 237 -6.19 -0.52 -12.36
N GLY A 238 -4.91 -0.33 -12.69
CA GLY A 238 -4.25 0.97 -12.68
C GLY A 238 -4.78 1.93 -13.72
N LEU A 239 -5.09 1.47 -14.94
CA LEU A 239 -5.69 2.31 -15.99
C LEU A 239 -7.10 2.76 -15.60
N ALA A 240 -7.95 1.83 -15.14
CA ALA A 240 -9.29 2.18 -14.67
C ALA A 240 -9.25 3.11 -13.44
N ALA A 241 -8.31 2.88 -12.52
CA ALA A 241 -8.08 3.75 -11.37
C ALA A 241 -7.62 5.15 -11.79
N THR A 242 -6.73 5.24 -12.79
CA THR A 242 -6.24 6.52 -13.30
C THR A 242 -7.39 7.36 -13.87
N LEU A 243 -8.23 6.76 -14.72
CA LEU A 243 -9.36 7.46 -15.34
C LEU A 243 -10.34 8.00 -14.29
N THR A 244 -10.67 7.20 -13.28
CA THR A 244 -11.59 7.59 -12.21
C THR A 244 -10.96 8.47 -11.14
N SER A 245 -9.63 8.49 -11.03
CA SER A 245 -8.94 9.30 -10.03
C SER A 245 -9.17 10.78 -10.25
N PHE A 246 -9.27 11.26 -11.50
CA PHE A 246 -9.61 12.65 -11.80
C PHE A 246 -10.98 13.05 -11.22
N ALA A 247 -11.99 12.18 -11.37
CA ALA A 247 -13.30 12.40 -10.76
C ALA A 247 -13.21 12.38 -9.22
N GLY A 248 -12.35 11.54 -8.66
CA GLY A 248 -12.06 11.50 -7.23
C GLY A 248 -11.45 12.82 -6.74
N VAL A 249 -10.43 13.33 -7.43
CA VAL A 249 -9.81 14.61 -7.09
C VAL A 249 -10.83 15.74 -7.23
N ALA A 250 -11.58 15.80 -8.33
CA ALA A 250 -12.64 16.79 -8.51
C ALA A 250 -13.67 16.74 -7.37
N LEU A 251 -14.05 15.54 -6.91
CA LEU A 251 -14.91 15.36 -5.75
C LEU A 251 -14.25 15.89 -4.47
N ALA A 252 -12.95 15.70 -4.26
CA ALA A 252 -12.24 16.23 -3.09
C ALA A 252 -12.34 17.77 -2.99
N PHE A 253 -12.15 18.46 -4.11
CA PHE A 253 -12.23 19.92 -4.19
C PHE A 253 -13.67 20.43 -4.07
N ALA A 254 -14.65 19.69 -4.62
CA ALA A 254 -16.06 20.05 -4.55
C ALA A 254 -16.68 19.83 -3.16
N LEU A 255 -16.14 18.91 -2.36
CA LEU A 255 -16.71 18.57 -1.05
C LEU A 255 -16.44 19.67 0.00
N PRO A 256 -17.46 20.07 0.78
CA PRO A 256 -17.28 20.85 2.00
C PRO A 256 -16.35 20.12 2.99
N PRO A 257 -15.53 20.83 3.79
CA PRO A 257 -14.58 20.20 4.73
C PRO A 257 -15.23 19.20 5.69
N ARG A 258 -16.42 19.51 6.21
CA ARG A 258 -17.18 18.61 7.10
C ARG A 258 -17.57 17.31 6.40
N LEU A 259 -18.08 17.38 5.17
CA LEU A 259 -18.48 16.19 4.43
C LEU A 259 -17.26 15.36 4.02
N SER A 260 -16.19 16.02 3.58
CA SER A 260 -14.89 15.38 3.31
C SER A 260 -14.39 14.60 4.54
N GLY A 261 -14.37 15.24 5.71
CA GLY A 261 -13.96 14.62 6.97
C GLY A 261 -14.83 13.43 7.39
N VAL A 262 -16.16 13.55 7.27
CA VAL A 262 -17.09 12.45 7.59
C VAL A 262 -16.91 11.26 6.64
N LEU A 263 -16.86 11.50 5.33
CA LEU A 263 -16.65 10.42 4.35
C LEU A 263 -15.30 9.74 4.54
N PHE A 264 -14.27 10.52 4.87
CA PHE A 264 -12.96 9.96 5.18
C PHE A 264 -12.99 9.14 6.48
N ALA A 265 -13.65 9.63 7.54
CA ALA A 265 -13.84 8.88 8.78
C ALA A 265 -14.55 7.54 8.55
N VAL A 266 -15.58 7.51 7.70
CA VAL A 266 -16.26 6.26 7.30
C VAL A 266 -15.28 5.31 6.61
N LEU A 267 -14.43 5.81 5.71
CA LEU A 267 -13.38 5.01 5.07
C LEU A 267 -12.37 4.46 6.08
N LEU A 268 -11.97 5.24 7.08
CA LEU A 268 -11.04 4.82 8.14
C LEU A 268 -11.67 3.75 9.04
N VAL A 269 -12.95 3.90 9.42
CA VAL A 269 -13.68 2.89 10.20
C VAL A 269 -13.82 1.60 9.40
N PHE A 270 -14.22 1.68 8.13
CA PHE A 270 -14.28 0.51 7.24
C PHE A 270 -12.94 -0.21 7.17
N SER A 271 -11.86 0.56 7.00
CA SER A 271 -10.48 0.08 6.96
C SER A 271 -10.07 -0.63 8.25
N ALA A 272 -10.36 -0.03 9.41
CA ALA A 272 -10.10 -0.59 10.72
C ALA A 272 -10.86 -1.91 10.94
N VAL A 273 -12.15 -1.95 10.61
CA VAL A 273 -12.98 -3.16 10.69
C VAL A 273 -12.43 -4.25 9.79
N GLN A 274 -12.08 -3.93 8.54
CA GLN A 274 -11.54 -4.89 7.59
C GLN A 274 -10.23 -5.51 8.08
N ILE A 275 -9.31 -4.69 8.62
CA ILE A 275 -8.07 -5.16 9.23
C ILE A 275 -8.36 -6.08 10.43
N ALA A 276 -9.30 -5.72 11.30
CA ALA A 276 -9.69 -6.51 12.48
C ALA A 276 -10.44 -7.81 12.14
N LEU A 277 -11.18 -7.86 11.04
CA LEU A 277 -11.85 -9.08 10.57
C LEU A 277 -10.84 -10.07 9.97
N ARG A 278 -9.95 -9.59 9.09
CA ARG A 278 -8.86 -10.41 8.52
C ARG A 278 -7.98 -11.00 9.61
N ALA A 279 -7.70 -10.19 10.63
CA ALA A 279 -6.98 -10.57 11.82
C ALA A 279 -7.56 -11.77 12.56
N ARG A 280 -8.88 -11.73 12.78
CA ARG A 280 -9.61 -12.81 13.46
C ARG A 280 -9.65 -14.08 12.63
N ARG A 281 -9.83 -13.97 11.31
CA ARG A 281 -9.83 -15.13 10.39
C ARG A 281 -8.48 -15.85 10.40
N ALA A 282 -7.37 -15.11 10.33
CA ALA A 282 -6.03 -15.70 10.37
C ALA A 282 -5.74 -16.46 11.68
N ARG A 283 -6.26 -15.98 12.83
CA ARG A 283 -6.12 -16.67 14.12
C ARG A 283 -7.01 -17.90 14.27
N ARG A 284 -8.13 -17.98 13.54
CA ARG A 284 -9.05 -19.14 13.56
C ARG A 284 -8.59 -20.29 12.68
N ALA A 285 -7.70 -20.01 11.72
CA ALA A 285 -7.17 -20.99 10.76
C ALA A 285 -5.80 -21.57 11.18
N ALA A 286 -5.25 -21.11 12.31
CA ALA A 286 -4.00 -21.56 12.91
C ALA A 286 -4.31 -22.28 14.23
#